data_AF-A0A9D4LQB9-F1
#
_entry.id   AF-A0A9D4LQB9-F1
#
_cell.length_a   1.000
_cell.length_b   1.000
_cell.length_c   1.000
_cell.angle_alpha   90.00
_cell.angle_beta   90.00
_cell.angle_gamma   90.00
#
_symmetry.space_group_name_H-M   'P 1'
#
loop_
_entity.id
_entity.type
_entity.pdbx_description
1 polymer ?
#
loop_
_entity_poly.entity_id
_entity_poly.type
_entity_poly.pdbx_seq_one_letter_code
_entity_poly.pdbx_strand_id
1 'polypeptide(L)'
;MGFLTKRKKKLLNTAFKPGGLSLNKGRKYHYERRSNSNTTYVRLERSSFEARVAYNDNILTFRDVDGSKTPAKPLRPRVNRTRYVDMLRVPAPSKVHPDLLTNKVYVPALLQSMMSSENRKHRLRSAKCKGDLVIDGSASIKWSLGWKERLHCTRCRYVGEHYKLYNEVPSSTRGRKAAQINVGSQIGVASTSIGNTGFRRILNSTNIIAPSPQAMQKQSNKVNTALKSLNERSMFQIRKELVAENAKIGQKDPCLVNVEGDTCYNNPIFKSDATPFQAGTIAVSTMCENNTKKKQIVGVLVANELCRSSSMLRNKGQSVQWPNHRGHCSANVSEREPIGDEEKYNKVLGDLISQDIKISNFTCDGDSRAFKVCVTHTVTMLVTLGI
;
A
#
# COMPACT_ATOMS: atom_id res chain seq x y z
N MET A 1 -57.97 -4.38 9.26
CA MET A 1 -57.82 -3.05 8.64
C MET A 1 -57.20 -2.11 9.67
N GLY A 2 -56.15 -1.36 9.31
CA GLY A 2 -55.53 -0.35 10.19
C GLY A 2 -54.00 -0.40 10.16
N PHE A 3 -53.39 0.16 9.11
CA PHE A 3 -51.93 0.31 9.01
C PHE A 3 -51.43 1.49 9.85
N LEU A 4 -50.53 1.21 10.78
CA LEU A 4 -49.75 2.20 11.53
C LEU A 4 -48.66 2.84 10.64
N THR A 5 -48.74 4.16 10.52
CA THR A 5 -47.78 5.05 9.87
C THR A 5 -46.43 5.08 10.60
N LYS A 6 -45.37 4.63 9.92
CA LYS A 6 -43.97 4.85 10.34
C LYS A 6 -43.49 6.26 9.93
N ARG A 7 -43.15 7.10 10.92
CA ARG A 7 -42.33 8.32 10.76
C ARG A 7 -41.00 7.95 10.07
N LYS A 8 -40.77 8.43 8.85
CA LYS A 8 -39.46 8.36 8.17
C LYS A 8 -38.53 9.44 8.73
N LYS A 9 -37.39 9.03 9.29
CA LYS A 9 -36.23 9.90 9.57
C LYS A 9 -35.75 10.52 8.25
N LYS A 10 -35.63 11.85 8.21
CA LYS A 10 -34.91 12.59 7.15
C LYS A 10 -33.42 12.23 7.24
N LEU A 11 -32.93 11.38 6.34
CA LEU A 11 -31.50 11.27 6.04
C LEU A 11 -31.11 12.47 5.16
N LEU A 12 -30.06 13.17 5.59
CA LEU A 12 -29.45 14.30 4.90
C LEU A 12 -28.96 13.89 3.50
N ASN A 13 -29.13 14.81 2.56
CA ASN A 13 -28.82 14.74 1.13
C ASN A 13 -27.33 14.46 0.82
N THR A 14 -26.89 13.21 0.84
CA THR A 14 -25.65 12.76 0.17
C THR A 14 -25.87 11.62 -0.82
N ALA A 15 -27.12 11.20 -1.05
CA ALA A 15 -27.45 10.23 -2.09
C ALA A 15 -27.51 10.90 -3.47
N PHE A 16 -26.89 10.26 -4.47
CA PHE A 16 -27.00 10.62 -5.88
C PHE A 16 -28.48 10.78 -6.28
N LYS A 17 -28.88 11.98 -6.76
CA LYS A 17 -30.22 12.21 -7.26
C LYS A 17 -30.47 11.38 -8.54
N PRO A 18 -31.65 10.76 -8.70
CA PRO A 18 -32.03 10.12 -9.96
C PRO A 18 -31.94 11.14 -11.10
N GLY A 19 -31.21 10.79 -12.17
CA GLY A 19 -30.96 11.68 -13.32
C GLY A 19 -29.60 12.39 -13.33
N GLY A 20 -28.83 12.36 -12.24
CA GLY A 20 -27.44 12.83 -12.24
C GLY A 20 -26.49 11.79 -12.84
N LEU A 21 -25.99 12.02 -14.05
CA LEU A 21 -24.87 11.25 -14.61
C LEU A 21 -23.62 11.50 -13.75
N SER A 22 -23.08 10.45 -13.11
CA SER A 22 -21.75 10.56 -12.50
C SER A 22 -20.72 10.86 -13.60
N LEU A 23 -19.65 11.59 -13.28
CA LEU A 23 -18.55 11.92 -14.21
C LEU A 23 -17.96 10.70 -14.94
N ASN A 24 -18.26 9.48 -14.46
CA ASN A 24 -17.80 8.21 -15.02
C ASN A 24 -18.93 7.28 -15.50
N LYS A 25 -20.22 7.62 -15.34
CA LYS A 25 -21.34 6.81 -15.88
C LYS A 25 -21.53 7.18 -17.35
N GLY A 26 -21.35 6.21 -18.24
CA GLY A 26 -21.46 6.40 -19.70
C GLY A 26 -20.13 6.63 -20.40
N ARG A 27 -19.05 6.99 -19.67
CA ARG A 27 -17.70 6.74 -20.16
C ARG A 27 -17.47 5.25 -20.09
N LYS A 28 -17.60 4.57 -21.23
CA LYS A 28 -17.04 3.23 -21.39
C LYS A 28 -15.59 3.37 -20.94
N TYR A 29 -15.24 2.75 -19.81
CA TYR A 29 -13.85 2.44 -19.57
C TYR A 29 -13.43 1.75 -20.86
N HIS A 30 -12.47 2.34 -21.57
CA HIS A 30 -11.63 1.51 -22.41
C HIS A 30 -10.91 0.60 -21.43
N TYR A 31 -11.59 -0.49 -21.04
CA TYR A 31 -10.89 -1.75 -20.90
C TYR A 31 -10.02 -1.79 -22.14
N GLU A 32 -8.71 -1.84 -21.93
CA GLU A 32 -7.90 -2.57 -22.88
C GLU A 32 -8.58 -3.94 -22.96
N ARG A 33 -9.53 -4.10 -23.89
CA ARG A 33 -9.58 -5.32 -24.67
C ARG A 33 -8.10 -5.47 -25.02
N ARG A 34 -7.45 -6.47 -24.44
CA ARG A 34 -6.38 -7.14 -25.17
C ARG A 34 -7.02 -7.38 -26.54
N SER A 35 -6.73 -6.49 -27.47
CA SER A 35 -7.17 -6.64 -28.84
C SER A 35 -6.48 -7.94 -29.23
N ASN A 36 -7.26 -9.02 -29.24
CA ASN A 36 -6.86 -10.18 -30.01
C ASN A 36 -6.51 -9.64 -31.39
N SER A 37 -5.26 -9.90 -31.79
CA SER A 37 -4.73 -9.82 -33.13
C SER A 37 -5.07 -8.54 -33.92
N ASN A 38 -4.19 -7.54 -33.79
CA ASN A 38 -3.43 -7.01 -34.93
C ASN A 38 -2.41 -6.00 -34.42
N THR A 39 -1.46 -6.45 -33.59
CA THR A 39 -0.13 -5.84 -33.68
C THR A 39 0.35 -6.18 -35.08
N THR A 40 0.16 -5.27 -36.03
CA THR A 40 0.86 -5.32 -37.31
C THR A 40 2.32 -5.30 -36.94
N TYR A 41 2.99 -6.44 -37.07
CA TYR A 41 4.40 -6.56 -36.80
C TYR A 41 5.13 -5.80 -37.90
N VAL A 42 5.33 -4.50 -37.69
CA VAL A 42 6.09 -3.68 -38.62
C VAL A 42 7.56 -4.00 -38.37
N ARG A 43 8.21 -4.61 -39.35
CA ARG A 43 9.66 -4.78 -39.36
C ARG A 43 10.26 -3.37 -39.29
N LEU A 44 11.19 -3.16 -38.36
CA LEU A 44 11.92 -1.89 -38.31
C LEU A 44 12.58 -1.66 -39.68
N GLU A 45 12.45 -0.45 -40.20
CA GLU A 45 13.22 -0.05 -41.37
C GLU A 45 14.72 -0.15 -41.07
N ARG A 46 15.51 -0.40 -42.12
CA ARG A 46 16.96 -0.64 -42.01
C ARG A 46 17.68 0.51 -41.30
N SER A 47 17.31 1.75 -41.60
CA SER A 47 17.83 2.96 -40.96
C SER A 47 17.57 2.99 -39.44
N SER A 48 16.36 2.61 -39.02
CA SER A 48 15.97 2.53 -37.61
C SER A 48 16.63 1.36 -36.87
N PHE A 49 16.97 0.30 -37.60
CA PHE A 49 17.73 -0.83 -37.08
C PHE A 49 19.20 -0.45 -36.85
N GLU A 50 19.85 0.15 -37.85
CA GLU A 50 21.25 0.59 -37.77
C GLU A 50 21.46 1.62 -36.66
N ALA A 51 20.50 2.53 -36.45
CA ALA A 51 20.54 3.50 -35.34
C ALA A 51 20.51 2.87 -33.92
N ARG A 52 20.11 1.61 -33.79
CA ARG A 52 20.02 0.89 -32.50
C ARG A 52 21.16 -0.08 -32.25
N VAL A 53 22.04 -0.24 -33.23
CA VAL A 53 23.22 -1.10 -33.15
C VAL A 53 24.43 -0.22 -32.84
N ALA A 54 25.16 -0.56 -31.78
CA ALA A 54 26.45 0.05 -31.47
C ALA A 54 27.53 -1.03 -31.49
N TYR A 55 28.58 -0.80 -32.27
CA TYR A 55 29.77 -1.63 -32.32
C TYR A 55 30.78 -1.10 -31.32
N ASN A 56 31.05 -1.87 -30.27
CA ASN A 56 32.14 -1.60 -29.34
C ASN A 56 33.02 -2.84 -29.29
N ASP A 57 34.30 -2.70 -29.63
CA ASP A 57 35.34 -3.75 -29.46
C ASP A 57 34.90 -5.15 -29.96
N ASN A 58 34.40 -5.21 -31.21
CA ASN A 58 33.88 -6.43 -31.85
C ASN A 58 32.63 -7.07 -31.20
N ILE A 59 32.02 -6.44 -30.19
CA ILE A 59 30.77 -6.89 -29.58
C ILE A 59 29.63 -5.98 -30.07
N LEU A 60 28.66 -6.61 -30.72
CA LEU A 60 27.47 -5.95 -31.25
C LEU A 60 26.47 -5.73 -30.11
N THR A 61 26.30 -4.49 -29.69
CA THR A 61 25.39 -4.12 -28.59
C THR A 61 24.13 -3.46 -29.13
N PHE A 62 22.97 -3.87 -28.61
CA PHE A 62 21.67 -3.33 -28.98
C PHE A 62 21.17 -2.37 -27.91
N ARG A 63 20.52 -1.29 -28.32
CA ARG A 63 19.75 -0.43 -27.40
C ARG A 63 18.28 -0.81 -27.45
N ASP A 64 17.72 -1.20 -26.29
CA ASP A 64 16.27 -1.44 -26.15
C ASP A 64 15.50 -0.10 -26.05
N VAL A 65 14.17 -0.16 -26.04
CA VAL A 65 13.26 1.00 -26.11
C VAL A 65 13.45 2.00 -24.96
N ASP A 66 13.92 1.52 -23.80
CA ASP A 66 14.23 2.34 -22.63
C ASP A 66 15.69 2.86 -22.61
N GLY A 67 16.46 2.58 -23.67
CA GLY A 67 17.86 2.98 -23.81
C GLY A 67 18.86 2.05 -23.10
N SER A 68 18.39 0.96 -22.50
CA SER A 68 19.27 -0.06 -21.91
C SER A 68 20.10 -0.76 -23.00
N LYS A 69 21.38 -0.99 -22.71
CA LYS A 69 22.29 -1.72 -23.62
C LYS A 69 22.20 -3.21 -23.32
N THR A 70 21.91 -4.02 -24.34
CA THR A 70 21.89 -5.48 -24.23
C THR A 70 22.84 -6.10 -25.26
N PRO A 71 23.66 -7.09 -24.88
CA PRO A 71 24.50 -7.83 -25.83
C PRO A 71 23.67 -8.81 -26.69
N ALA A 72 22.42 -9.08 -26.29
CA ALA A 72 21.50 -9.91 -27.05
C ALA A 72 20.66 -9.07 -28.02
N LYS A 73 20.53 -9.56 -29.26
CA LYS A 73 19.60 -9.02 -30.27
C LYS A 73 18.17 -9.29 -29.83
N PRO A 74 17.35 -8.28 -29.48
CA PRO A 74 15.96 -8.53 -29.18
C PRO A 74 15.26 -8.99 -30.45
N LEU A 75 14.73 -10.22 -30.44
CA LEU A 75 13.98 -10.82 -31.55
C LEU A 75 12.75 -9.99 -31.96
N ARG A 76 12.24 -9.15 -31.05
CA ARG A 76 11.02 -8.34 -31.24
C ARG A 76 11.14 -6.99 -30.49
N PRO A 77 11.84 -6.00 -31.06
CA PRO A 77 11.97 -4.68 -30.45
C PRO A 77 10.58 -4.04 -30.31
N ARG A 78 10.24 -3.55 -29.12
CA ARG A 78 8.94 -2.89 -28.92
C ARG A 78 8.93 -1.54 -29.67
N VAL A 79 7.78 -1.16 -30.21
CA VAL A 79 7.60 0.17 -30.81
C VAL A 79 7.46 1.18 -29.68
N ASN A 80 8.04 2.37 -29.85
CA ASN A 80 7.96 3.45 -28.87
C ASN A 80 6.52 4.00 -28.85
N ARG A 81 5.62 3.34 -28.10
CA ARG A 81 4.23 3.77 -28.01
C ARG A 81 4.16 4.80 -26.90
N THR A 82 4.12 6.09 -27.27
CA THR A 82 3.88 7.20 -26.34
C THR A 82 2.62 6.88 -25.54
N ARG A 83 2.75 6.61 -24.24
CA ARG A 83 1.57 6.37 -23.42
C ARG A 83 0.85 7.70 -23.25
N TYR A 84 -0.47 7.66 -23.04
CA TYR A 84 -1.24 8.89 -22.79
C TYR A 84 -0.70 9.70 -21.60
N VAL A 85 -0.09 9.02 -20.62
CA VAL A 85 0.62 9.65 -19.48
C VAL A 85 1.91 10.37 -19.87
N ASP A 86 2.56 9.97 -20.97
CA ASP A 86 3.77 10.61 -21.48
C ASP A 86 3.42 11.88 -22.27
N MET A 87 2.22 11.95 -22.89
CA MET A 87 1.70 13.16 -23.55
C MET A 87 1.37 14.29 -22.56
N LEU A 88 1.14 13.95 -21.28
CA LEU A 88 0.93 14.93 -20.21
C LEU A 88 2.25 15.45 -19.60
N ARG A 89 3.39 14.86 -19.99
CA ARG A 89 4.74 15.26 -19.55
C ARG A 89 5.41 16.16 -20.58
N VAL A 90 4.70 17.17 -21.08
CA VAL A 90 5.33 18.18 -21.94
C VAL A 90 6.33 18.95 -21.09
N PRO A 91 7.65 18.93 -21.41
CA PRO A 91 8.60 19.79 -20.73
C PRO A 91 8.27 21.24 -21.11
N ALA A 92 7.97 22.07 -20.12
CA ALA A 92 7.79 23.50 -20.39
C ALA A 92 9.14 24.09 -20.86
N PRO A 93 9.17 24.91 -21.93
CA PRO A 93 10.36 25.61 -22.39
C PRO A 93 10.68 26.82 -21.48
N SER A 94 10.86 26.58 -20.18
CA SER A 94 10.96 27.65 -19.19
C SER A 94 12.32 27.69 -18.51
N LYS A 95 12.85 28.89 -18.29
CA LYS A 95 14.02 29.16 -17.41
C LYS A 95 13.71 28.90 -15.92
N VAL A 96 12.54 28.35 -15.60
CA VAL A 96 12.06 28.10 -14.25
C VAL A 96 12.55 26.72 -13.80
N HIS A 97 13.06 26.64 -12.57
CA HIS A 97 13.55 25.40 -12.00
C HIS A 97 12.43 24.32 -12.01
N PRO A 98 12.69 23.09 -12.49
CA PRO A 98 11.64 22.08 -12.69
C PRO A 98 10.83 21.77 -11.43
N ASP A 99 11.44 21.79 -10.25
CA ASP A 99 10.72 21.57 -8.99
C ASP A 99 9.67 22.64 -8.69
N LEU A 100 9.80 23.86 -9.22
CA LEU A 100 8.79 24.92 -9.09
C LEU A 100 7.59 24.70 -10.02
N LEU A 101 7.70 23.79 -10.99
CA LEU A 101 6.60 23.37 -11.86
C LEU A 101 5.86 22.15 -11.31
N THR A 102 6.25 21.66 -10.12
CA THR A 102 5.61 20.53 -9.46
C THR A 102 4.68 20.99 -8.34
N ASN A 103 3.64 20.20 -8.07
CA ASN A 103 2.79 20.41 -6.93
C ASN A 103 3.53 20.00 -5.65
N LYS A 104 3.69 20.94 -4.73
CA LYS A 104 4.33 20.73 -3.43
C LYS A 104 3.30 20.80 -2.32
N VAL A 105 3.46 19.96 -1.30
CA VAL A 105 2.56 19.93 -0.15
C VAL A 105 3.21 20.70 1.00
N TYR A 106 2.50 21.70 1.50
CA TYR A 106 2.93 22.57 2.58
C TYR A 106 1.86 22.71 3.65
N VAL A 107 2.28 23.04 4.86
CA VAL A 107 1.38 23.56 5.89
C VAL A 107 1.19 25.07 5.64
N PRO A 108 -0.03 25.55 5.32
CA PRO A 108 -0.25 26.95 4.93
C PRO A 108 0.25 27.96 5.97
N ALA A 109 0.05 27.69 7.26
CA ALA A 109 0.52 28.55 8.35
C ALA A 109 2.05 28.71 8.39
N LEU A 110 2.80 27.63 8.12
CA LEU A 110 4.27 27.68 8.08
C LEU A 110 4.76 28.45 6.85
N LEU A 111 4.07 28.31 5.72
CA LEU A 111 4.36 29.07 4.50
C LEU A 111 4.11 30.58 4.71
N GLN A 112 2.97 30.94 5.32
CA GLN A 112 2.65 32.34 5.65
C GLN A 112 3.66 32.93 6.63
N SER A 113 4.08 32.16 7.64
CA SER A 113 5.11 32.58 8.60
C SER A 113 6.45 32.85 7.92
N MET A 114 6.92 31.93 7.05
CA MET A 114 8.12 32.11 6.24
C MET A 114 8.04 33.36 5.36
N MET A 115 6.93 33.54 4.63
CA MET A 115 6.76 34.71 3.76
C MET A 115 6.79 36.01 4.57
N SER A 116 6.14 36.04 5.74
CA SER A 116 6.06 37.23 6.58
C SER A 116 7.39 37.54 7.30
N SER A 117 8.12 36.52 7.76
CA SER A 117 9.43 36.70 8.39
C SER A 117 10.46 37.20 7.39
N GLU A 118 10.55 36.56 6.22
CA GLU A 118 11.53 36.88 5.19
C GLU A 118 11.25 38.23 4.53
N ASN A 119 9.98 38.61 4.33
CA ASN A 119 9.65 39.96 3.87
C ASN A 119 10.12 41.05 4.85
N ARG A 120 9.95 40.84 6.16
CA ARG A 120 10.43 41.77 7.18
C ARG A 120 11.95 41.86 7.17
N LYS A 121 12.65 40.72 7.16
CA LYS A 121 14.11 40.67 7.11
C LYS A 121 14.69 41.30 5.84
N HIS A 122 14.06 41.07 4.68
CA HIS A 122 14.48 41.70 3.41
C HIS A 122 14.34 43.22 3.47
N ARG A 123 13.23 43.74 4.02
CA ARG A 123 13.04 45.19 4.20
C ARG A 123 14.05 45.80 5.17
N LEU A 124 14.43 45.10 6.23
CA LEU A 124 15.45 45.57 7.17
C LEU A 124 16.84 45.62 6.53
N ARG A 125 17.22 44.60 5.76
CA ARG A 125 18.55 44.51 5.14
C ARG A 125 18.70 45.35 3.88
N SER A 126 17.62 45.47 3.11
CA SER A 126 17.61 46.11 1.78
C SER A 126 16.36 46.98 1.62
N ALA A 127 16.20 48.00 2.47
CA ALA A 127 14.99 48.83 2.54
C ALA A 127 14.54 49.45 1.21
N LYS A 128 15.49 49.76 0.31
CA LYS A 128 15.22 50.37 -1.00
C LYS A 128 15.02 49.34 -2.13
N CYS A 129 15.16 48.05 -1.86
CA CYS A 129 15.04 47.01 -2.88
C CYS A 129 13.58 46.81 -3.30
N LYS A 130 13.29 46.99 -4.59
CA LYS A 130 11.99 46.72 -5.22
C LYS A 130 11.91 45.33 -5.86
N GLY A 131 12.74 44.40 -5.40
CA GLY A 131 12.78 43.03 -5.92
C GLY A 131 11.82 42.11 -5.19
N ASP A 132 11.26 41.15 -5.92
CA ASP A 132 10.34 40.16 -5.38
C ASP A 132 11.10 39.05 -4.65
N LEU A 133 10.55 38.59 -3.52
CA LEU A 133 11.00 37.39 -2.84
C LEU A 133 10.33 36.17 -3.48
N VAL A 134 11.15 35.30 -4.06
CA VAL A 134 10.70 34.06 -4.71
C VAL A 134 11.37 32.85 -4.08
N ILE A 135 10.71 31.70 -4.18
CA ILE A 135 11.28 30.43 -3.70
C ILE A 135 12.54 30.13 -4.51
N ASP A 136 13.64 29.88 -3.80
CA ASP A 136 14.86 29.41 -4.42
C ASP A 136 14.75 27.92 -4.74
N GLY A 137 14.24 27.62 -5.95
CA GLY A 137 14.04 26.25 -6.43
C GLY A 137 15.32 25.42 -6.45
N SER A 138 16.49 26.04 -6.63
CA SER A 138 17.78 25.34 -6.68
C SER A 138 18.24 24.86 -5.30
N ALA A 139 17.73 25.47 -4.24
CA ALA A 139 18.05 25.15 -2.86
C ALA A 139 16.87 24.58 -2.07
N SER A 140 15.77 24.25 -2.76
CA SER A 140 14.66 23.48 -2.20
C SER A 140 15.15 22.11 -1.73
N ILE A 141 14.88 21.77 -0.46
CA ILE A 141 15.26 20.46 0.09
C ILE A 141 14.01 19.63 0.32
N LYS A 142 13.89 18.54 -0.44
CA LYS A 142 12.79 17.59 -0.28
C LYS A 142 13.03 16.62 0.88
N TRP A 143 12.01 16.41 1.70
CA TRP A 143 11.96 15.45 2.79
C TRP A 143 10.76 14.51 2.64
N SER A 144 10.87 13.60 1.66
CA SER A 144 9.75 12.75 1.20
C SER A 144 8.59 13.63 0.70
N LEU A 145 7.43 13.70 1.34
CA LEU A 145 6.34 14.60 0.93
C LEU A 145 6.49 16.01 1.50
N GLY A 146 7.28 16.18 2.55
CA GLY A 146 7.56 17.49 3.14
C GLY A 146 8.68 18.22 2.39
N TRP A 147 8.68 19.54 2.50
CA TRP A 147 9.65 20.40 1.85
C TRP A 147 10.26 21.40 2.84
N LYS A 148 11.56 21.65 2.68
CA LYS A 148 12.22 22.81 3.26
C LYS A 148 12.56 23.79 2.16
N GLU A 149 12.09 25.01 2.32
CA GLU A 149 12.21 26.05 1.31
C GLU A 149 12.97 27.23 1.88
N ARG A 150 13.59 28.01 1.01
CA ARG A 150 14.15 29.33 1.33
C ARG A 150 13.71 30.31 0.25
N LEU A 151 13.68 31.60 0.61
CA LEU A 151 13.41 32.67 -0.34
C LEU A 151 14.70 33.38 -0.74
N HIS A 152 14.77 33.87 -1.96
CA HIS A 152 15.80 34.81 -2.39
C HIS A 152 15.15 36.00 -3.10
N CYS A 153 15.84 37.13 -3.10
CA CYS A 153 15.39 38.30 -3.85
C CYS A 153 15.87 38.20 -5.31
N THR A 154 14.99 38.54 -6.24
CA THR A 154 15.31 38.56 -7.68
C THR A 154 16.25 39.70 -8.09
N ARG A 155 16.39 40.75 -7.28
CA ARG A 155 17.17 41.97 -7.62
C ARG A 155 18.39 42.21 -6.74
N CYS A 156 18.31 41.91 -5.45
CA CYS A 156 19.43 42.10 -4.53
C CYS A 156 20.02 40.74 -4.08
N ARG A 157 21.17 40.78 -3.40
CA ARG A 157 21.85 39.56 -2.91
C ARG A 157 21.23 38.96 -1.64
N TYR A 158 19.97 39.27 -1.36
CA TYR A 158 19.27 38.73 -0.19
C TYR A 158 18.93 37.26 -0.42
N VAL A 159 19.36 36.41 0.51
CA VAL A 159 19.02 34.99 0.58
C VAL A 159 18.58 34.70 2.01
N GLY A 160 17.39 34.13 2.14
CA GLY A 160 16.78 33.75 3.40
C GLY A 160 17.32 32.43 3.95
N GLU A 161 16.91 32.13 5.18
CA GLU A 161 17.18 30.83 5.81
C GLU A 161 16.21 29.75 5.31
N HIS A 162 16.53 28.49 5.62
CA HIS A 162 15.65 27.37 5.29
C HIS A 162 14.54 27.18 6.34
N TYR A 163 13.30 27.20 5.89
CA TYR A 163 12.12 26.92 6.69
C TYR A 163 11.60 25.52 6.42
N LYS A 164 11.32 24.76 7.49
CA LYS A 164 10.56 23.51 7.36
C LYS A 164 9.09 23.86 7.15
N LEU A 165 8.53 23.54 5.99
CA LEU A 165 7.12 23.79 5.68
C LEU A 165 6.22 22.58 6.03
N TYR A 166 6.66 21.80 7.01
CA TYR A 166 5.99 20.62 7.53
C TYR A 166 6.25 20.48 9.03
N ASN A 167 5.31 19.87 9.74
CA ASN A 167 5.48 19.50 11.14
C ASN A 167 6.29 18.21 11.27
N GLU A 168 7.10 18.10 12.31
CA GLU A 168 7.88 16.89 12.60
C GLU A 168 7.19 16.04 13.66
N VAL A 169 7.24 14.72 13.51
CA VAL A 169 6.82 13.78 14.55
C VAL A 169 7.93 13.71 15.61
N PRO A 170 7.61 13.88 16.90
CA PRO A 170 8.58 13.65 17.97
C PRO A 170 9.22 12.27 17.86
N SER A 171 10.53 12.19 18.06
CA SER A 171 11.25 10.92 18.10
C SER A 171 12.40 11.02 19.09
N SER A 172 12.60 9.96 19.86
CA SER A 172 13.73 9.78 20.78
C SER A 172 15.00 9.31 20.06
N THR A 173 14.91 8.93 18.79
CA THR A 173 16.05 8.42 18.03
C THR A 173 16.91 9.55 17.49
N ARG A 174 18.23 9.38 17.54
CA ARG A 174 19.20 10.32 16.97
C ARG A 174 19.06 10.36 15.45
N GLY A 175 18.76 11.52 14.89
CA GLY A 175 18.65 11.71 13.44
C GLY A 175 17.60 12.74 13.04
N ARG A 176 17.39 12.87 11.73
CA ARG A 176 16.35 13.75 11.18
C ARG A 176 14.96 13.17 11.49
N LYS A 177 14.10 13.99 12.10
CA LYS A 177 12.73 13.61 12.44
C LYS A 177 11.87 13.43 11.18
N ALA A 178 10.92 12.51 11.23
CA ALA A 178 9.98 12.28 10.14
C ALA A 178 9.00 13.45 10.04
N ALA A 179 8.65 13.88 8.82
CA ALA A 179 7.53 14.80 8.64
C ALA A 179 6.21 14.09 9.00
N GLN A 180 5.30 14.79 9.68
CA GLN A 180 3.99 14.31 10.09
C GLN A 180 3.18 13.81 8.89
N ILE A 181 3.24 14.51 7.75
CA ILE A 181 2.58 14.09 6.51
C ILE A 181 3.07 12.73 6.00
N ASN A 182 4.35 12.41 6.18
CA ASN A 182 4.90 11.12 5.74
C ASN A 182 4.33 9.97 6.60
N VAL A 183 4.19 10.19 7.91
CA VAL A 183 3.61 9.18 8.80
C VAL A 183 2.10 9.07 8.58
N GLY A 184 1.40 10.21 8.55
CA GLY A 184 -0.04 10.28 8.36
C GLY A 184 -0.50 9.70 7.02
N SER A 185 0.23 9.96 5.92
CA SER A 185 -0.06 9.34 4.62
C SER A 185 0.03 7.81 4.68
N GLN A 186 0.99 7.26 5.42
CA GLN A 186 1.14 5.80 5.54
C GLN A 186 0.07 5.17 6.43
N ILE A 187 -0.40 5.88 7.47
CA ILE A 187 -1.58 5.47 8.25
C ILE A 187 -2.82 5.43 7.35
N GLY A 188 -3.02 6.48 6.53
CA GLY A 188 -4.11 6.54 5.56
C GLY A 188 -4.04 5.40 4.55
N VAL A 189 -2.86 5.17 3.95
CA VAL A 189 -2.60 4.06 3.02
C VAL A 189 -2.93 2.71 3.66
N ALA A 190 -2.49 2.47 4.91
CA ALA A 190 -2.75 1.21 5.62
C ALA A 190 -4.25 0.93 5.89
N SER A 191 -5.08 1.98 5.93
CA SER A 191 -6.55 1.83 6.07
C SER A 191 -7.27 1.61 4.74
N THR A 192 -6.54 1.55 3.62
CA THR A 192 -7.11 1.38 2.28
C THR A 192 -6.51 0.16 1.58
N SER A 193 -7.17 -0.31 0.51
CA SER A 193 -6.63 -1.37 -0.36
C SER A 193 -5.49 -0.88 -1.27
N ILE A 194 -5.09 0.39 -1.18
CA ILE A 194 -4.05 0.98 -2.02
C ILE A 194 -2.69 0.71 -1.39
N GLY A 195 -1.84 -0.06 -2.05
CA GLY A 195 -0.44 -0.22 -1.65
C GLY A 195 0.44 1.00 -2.01
N ASN A 196 1.70 0.99 -1.53
CA ASN A 196 2.68 2.05 -1.81
C ASN A 196 2.86 2.37 -3.31
N THR A 197 2.79 1.35 -4.18
CA THR A 197 2.86 1.52 -5.63
C THR A 197 1.68 2.32 -6.16
N GLY A 198 0.47 2.01 -5.70
CA GLY A 198 -0.75 2.74 -6.07
C GLY A 198 -0.72 4.18 -5.55
N PHE A 199 -0.31 4.38 -4.30
CA PHE A 199 -0.19 5.72 -3.73
C PHE A 199 0.86 6.57 -4.46
N ARG A 200 2.01 5.99 -4.81
CA ARG A 200 3.02 6.65 -5.65
C ARG A 200 2.48 7.02 -7.03
N ARG A 201 1.65 6.17 -7.65
CA ARG A 201 0.98 6.48 -8.92
C ARG A 201 0.06 7.68 -8.78
N ILE A 202 -0.74 7.74 -7.71
CA ILE A 202 -1.62 8.88 -7.42
C ILE A 202 -0.81 10.17 -7.31
N LEU A 203 0.26 10.18 -6.50
CA LEU A 203 1.13 11.35 -6.33
C LEU A 203 1.68 11.86 -7.67
N ASN A 204 2.24 10.95 -8.48
CA ASN A 204 2.78 11.31 -9.78
C ASN A 204 1.69 11.81 -10.75
N SER A 205 0.49 11.23 -10.72
CA SER A 205 -0.66 11.69 -11.53
C SER A 205 -1.15 13.08 -11.11
N THR A 206 -0.96 13.46 -9.85
CA THR A 206 -1.24 14.81 -9.34
C THR A 206 -0.06 15.77 -9.49
N ASN A 207 0.97 15.43 -10.28
CA ASN A 207 2.20 16.21 -10.43
C ASN A 207 2.93 16.52 -9.11
N ILE A 208 2.77 15.65 -8.09
CA ILE A 208 3.51 15.71 -6.83
C ILE A 208 4.69 14.75 -6.93
N ILE A 209 5.91 15.22 -6.67
CA ILE A 209 7.07 14.35 -6.72
C ILE A 209 6.95 13.29 -5.61
N ALA A 210 6.75 12.03 -5.98
CA ALA A 210 6.60 10.97 -4.98
C ALA A 210 7.89 10.69 -4.19
N PRO A 211 7.79 10.18 -2.96
CA PRO A 211 8.96 9.67 -2.21
C PRO A 211 9.56 8.44 -2.88
N SER A 212 10.79 8.07 -2.51
CA SER A 212 11.42 6.86 -3.03
C SER A 212 10.67 5.61 -2.55
N PRO A 213 10.59 4.52 -3.35
CA PRO A 213 9.83 3.33 -2.96
C PRO A 213 10.37 2.71 -1.68
N GLN A 214 11.71 2.75 -1.51
CA GLN A 214 12.38 2.26 -0.30
C GLN A 214 12.02 3.11 0.93
N ALA A 215 11.94 4.43 0.81
CA ALA A 215 11.54 5.29 1.93
C ALA A 215 10.08 5.06 2.33
N MET A 216 9.18 4.92 1.34
CA MET A 216 7.77 4.59 1.60
C MET A 216 7.64 3.23 2.29
N GLN A 217 8.37 2.21 1.83
CA GLN A 217 8.32 0.89 2.46
C GLN A 217 8.86 0.92 3.89
N LYS A 218 9.98 1.62 4.14
CA LYS A 218 10.51 1.79 5.49
C LYS A 218 9.51 2.46 6.42
N GLN A 219 8.79 3.48 5.93
CA GLN A 219 7.78 4.17 6.72
C GLN A 219 6.54 3.31 6.95
N SER A 220 6.07 2.59 5.92
CA SER A 220 4.98 1.61 6.03
C SER A 220 5.29 0.56 7.08
N ASN A 221 6.49 -0.04 7.06
CA ASN A 221 6.89 -1.04 8.05
C ASN A 221 6.84 -0.49 9.49
N LYS A 222 7.29 0.76 9.71
CA LYS A 222 7.20 1.40 11.04
C LYS A 222 5.75 1.57 11.51
N VAL A 223 4.87 2.01 10.60
CA VAL A 223 3.44 2.18 10.91
C VAL A 223 2.79 0.82 11.17
N ASN A 224 3.09 -0.19 10.34
CA ASN A 224 2.54 -1.53 10.45
C ASN A 224 2.94 -2.22 11.76
N THR A 225 4.15 -2.00 12.28
CA THR A 225 4.53 -2.51 13.60
C THR A 225 3.64 -1.95 14.70
N ALA A 226 3.39 -0.64 14.69
CA ALA A 226 2.50 -0.02 15.68
C ALA A 226 1.04 -0.48 15.51
N LEU A 227 0.57 -0.62 14.26
CA LEU A 227 -0.77 -1.13 13.95
C LEU A 227 -0.95 -2.57 14.42
N LYS A 228 0.05 -3.44 14.22
CA LYS A 228 0.03 -4.82 14.71
C LYS A 228 -0.22 -4.86 16.22
N SER A 229 0.58 -4.15 17.01
CA SER A 229 0.44 -4.11 18.47
C SER A 229 -0.87 -3.45 18.95
N LEU A 230 -1.45 -2.56 18.14
CA LEU A 230 -2.78 -1.98 18.43
C LEU A 230 -3.89 -2.99 18.13
N ASN A 231 -3.80 -3.70 17.01
CA ASN A 231 -4.76 -4.73 16.63
C ASN A 231 -4.75 -5.91 17.60
N GLU A 232 -3.57 -6.38 18.03
CA GLU A 232 -3.45 -7.45 19.03
C GLU A 232 -4.15 -7.07 20.35
N ARG A 233 -3.90 -5.86 20.86
CA ARG A 233 -4.62 -5.35 22.05
C ARG A 233 -6.10 -5.17 21.81
N SER A 234 -6.51 -4.69 20.65
CA SER A 234 -7.92 -4.50 20.31
C SER A 234 -8.66 -5.85 20.27
N MET A 235 -8.08 -6.86 19.62
CA MET A 235 -8.70 -8.21 19.56
C MET A 235 -8.75 -8.85 20.95
N PHE A 236 -7.72 -8.67 21.78
CA PHE A 236 -7.75 -9.11 23.18
C PHE A 236 -8.87 -8.45 23.98
N GLN A 237 -9.05 -7.13 23.83
CA GLN A 237 -10.12 -6.41 24.50
C GLN A 237 -11.50 -6.83 24.00
N ILE A 238 -11.65 -7.05 22.68
CA ILE A 238 -12.87 -7.59 22.08
C ILE A 238 -13.22 -8.95 22.70
N ARG A 239 -12.25 -9.86 22.86
CA ARG A 239 -12.48 -11.17 23.49
C ARG A 239 -12.97 -11.03 24.93
N LYS A 240 -12.39 -10.12 25.72
CA LYS A 240 -12.87 -9.84 27.09
C LYS A 240 -14.28 -9.27 27.13
N GLU A 241 -14.58 -8.32 26.25
CA GLU A 241 -15.91 -7.72 26.14
C GLU A 241 -16.95 -8.76 25.71
N LEU A 242 -16.59 -9.65 24.78
CA LEU A 242 -17.41 -10.75 24.32
C LEU A 242 -17.80 -11.69 25.47
N VAL A 243 -16.86 -12.08 26.33
CA VAL A 243 -17.15 -12.90 27.52
C VAL A 243 -18.13 -12.18 28.45
N ALA A 244 -17.94 -10.88 28.69
CA ALA A 244 -18.85 -10.09 29.51
C ALA A 244 -20.24 -9.93 28.87
N GLU A 245 -20.34 -9.82 27.54
CA GLU A 245 -21.60 -9.78 26.81
C GLU A 245 -22.32 -11.13 26.85
N ASN A 246 -21.62 -12.24 26.66
CA ASN A 246 -22.19 -13.59 26.77
C ASN A 246 -22.78 -13.84 28.17
N ALA A 247 -22.11 -13.37 29.23
CA ALA A 247 -22.62 -13.43 30.59
C ALA A 247 -23.92 -12.65 30.76
N LYS A 248 -24.02 -11.44 30.17
CA LYS A 248 -25.25 -10.62 30.20
C LYS A 248 -26.41 -11.22 29.42
N ILE A 249 -26.11 -11.99 28.37
CA ILE A 249 -27.11 -12.71 27.56
C ILE A 249 -27.64 -13.96 28.32
N GLY A 250 -26.99 -14.35 29.43
CA GLY A 250 -27.39 -15.51 30.23
C GLY A 250 -26.82 -16.83 29.69
N GLN A 251 -25.71 -16.77 28.95
CA GLN A 251 -25.04 -17.98 28.46
C GLN A 251 -24.43 -18.77 29.61
N LYS A 252 -24.67 -20.10 29.65
CA LYS A 252 -24.23 -20.98 30.75
C LYS A 252 -22.71 -20.97 30.97
N ASP A 253 -21.94 -21.02 29.89
CA ASP A 253 -20.50 -20.79 29.90
C ASP A 253 -20.20 -19.55 29.05
N PRO A 254 -19.94 -18.38 29.66
CA PRO A 254 -19.66 -17.14 28.95
C PRO A 254 -18.37 -17.17 28.12
N CYS A 255 -17.42 -18.05 28.48
CA CYS A 255 -16.16 -18.21 27.77
C CYS A 255 -16.31 -19.04 26.50
N LEU A 256 -17.43 -19.74 26.33
CA LEU A 256 -17.69 -20.60 25.18
C LEU A 256 -18.17 -19.76 23.99
N VAL A 257 -17.43 -19.77 22.89
CA VAL A 257 -17.68 -18.91 21.73
C VAL A 257 -17.74 -19.77 20.47
N ASN A 258 -18.84 -19.64 19.73
CA ASN A 258 -18.91 -20.14 18.36
C ASN A 258 -18.16 -19.16 17.48
N VAL A 259 -17.33 -19.68 16.57
CA VAL A 259 -16.57 -18.86 15.63
C VAL A 259 -16.83 -19.33 14.22
N GLU A 260 -16.72 -18.41 13.28
CA GLU A 260 -16.61 -18.69 11.86
C GLU A 260 -15.23 -18.25 11.39
N GLY A 261 -14.64 -18.99 10.46
CA GLY A 261 -13.30 -18.69 9.97
C GLY A 261 -13.13 -18.99 8.50
N ASP A 262 -12.29 -18.18 7.87
CA ASP A 262 -11.94 -18.30 6.47
C ASP A 262 -10.46 -17.90 6.26
N THR A 263 -9.83 -18.46 5.23
CA THR A 263 -8.45 -18.19 4.85
C THR A 263 -8.38 -17.62 3.44
N CYS A 264 -7.95 -16.36 3.35
CA CYS A 264 -7.75 -15.68 2.08
C CYS A 264 -6.29 -15.73 1.64
N TYR A 265 -6.07 -15.80 0.32
CA TYR A 265 -4.73 -15.86 -0.27
C TYR A 265 -4.40 -14.59 -1.06
N ASN A 266 -3.11 -14.24 -1.12
CA ASN A 266 -2.66 -13.08 -1.89
C ASN A 266 -2.81 -13.23 -3.42
N ASN A 267 -2.94 -14.45 -3.91
CA ASN A 267 -3.26 -14.77 -5.29
C ASN A 267 -4.41 -15.77 -5.33
N PRO A 268 -5.29 -15.71 -6.34
CA PRO A 268 -6.33 -16.71 -6.52
C PRO A 268 -5.70 -18.08 -6.82
N ILE A 269 -6.11 -19.11 -6.07
CA ILE A 269 -5.56 -20.48 -6.16
C ILE A 269 -5.77 -21.08 -7.57
N PHE A 270 -6.84 -20.68 -8.25
CA PHE A 270 -7.23 -21.16 -9.59
C PHE A 270 -6.28 -20.77 -10.74
N LYS A 271 -5.18 -20.05 -10.47
CA LYS A 271 -4.13 -19.76 -11.46
C LYS A 271 -2.95 -20.75 -11.40
N SER A 272 -3.20 -21.97 -10.92
CA SER A 272 -2.24 -23.08 -10.87
C SER A 272 -1.56 -23.36 -12.22
N ASP A 273 -2.25 -23.11 -13.33
CA ASP A 273 -1.74 -23.47 -14.66
C ASP A 273 -0.56 -22.60 -15.12
N ALA A 274 -0.41 -21.40 -14.54
CA ALA A 274 0.68 -20.48 -14.87
C ALA A 274 1.86 -20.57 -13.90
N THR A 275 1.66 -21.16 -12.71
CA THR A 275 2.69 -21.36 -11.70
C THR A 275 2.66 -22.82 -11.25
N PRO A 276 3.57 -23.68 -11.76
CA PRO A 276 3.61 -25.12 -11.40
C PRO A 276 3.92 -25.40 -9.92
N PHE A 277 4.10 -24.34 -9.13
CA PHE A 277 4.26 -24.33 -7.69
C PHE A 277 3.17 -23.42 -7.11
N GLN A 278 2.64 -23.78 -5.94
CA GLN A 278 1.50 -23.17 -5.24
C GLN A 278 1.23 -21.70 -5.61
N ALA A 279 0.00 -21.40 -6.04
CA ALA A 279 -0.36 -20.08 -6.56
C ALA A 279 -0.25 -18.96 -5.49
N GLY A 280 -0.46 -19.29 -4.22
CA GLY A 280 -0.33 -18.38 -3.08
C GLY A 280 1.07 -18.39 -2.48
N THR A 281 1.47 -17.29 -1.85
CA THR A 281 2.71 -17.19 -1.03
C THR A 281 2.46 -16.56 0.33
N ILE A 282 1.24 -16.02 0.51
CA ILE A 282 0.75 -15.44 1.75
C ILE A 282 -0.69 -15.92 1.93
N ALA A 283 -1.01 -16.40 3.13
CA ALA A 283 -2.35 -16.72 3.57
C ALA A 283 -2.71 -15.85 4.78
N VAL A 284 -3.96 -15.42 4.85
CA VAL A 284 -4.52 -14.65 5.97
C VAL A 284 -5.75 -15.39 6.46
N SER A 285 -5.64 -16.02 7.62
CA SER A 285 -6.75 -16.68 8.28
C SER A 285 -7.38 -15.74 9.29
N THR A 286 -8.69 -15.58 9.23
CA THR A 286 -9.46 -14.72 10.12
C THR A 286 -10.54 -15.52 10.83
N MET A 287 -10.72 -15.30 12.13
CA MET A 287 -11.81 -15.86 12.92
C MET A 287 -12.70 -14.74 13.45
N CYS A 288 -14.01 -14.89 13.26
CA CYS A 288 -15.04 -14.00 13.73
C CYS A 288 -15.94 -14.72 14.74
N GLU A 289 -16.39 -14.04 15.79
CA GLU A 289 -17.37 -14.61 16.72
C GLU A 289 -18.76 -14.70 16.08
N ASN A 290 -19.52 -15.74 16.45
CA ASN A 290 -20.86 -16.00 15.94
C ASN A 290 -21.93 -15.95 17.04
N ASN A 291 -21.58 -15.59 18.28
CA ASN A 291 -22.51 -15.55 19.42
C ASN A 291 -23.36 -14.28 19.44
N THR A 292 -22.81 -13.15 18.98
CA THR A 292 -23.49 -11.86 18.98
C THR A 292 -23.87 -11.44 17.57
N LYS A 293 -24.65 -10.35 17.48
CA LYS A 293 -25.00 -9.70 16.21
C LYS A 293 -23.84 -8.87 15.63
N LYS A 294 -22.79 -8.60 16.40
CA LYS A 294 -21.68 -7.74 15.97
C LYS A 294 -20.69 -8.46 15.05
N LYS A 295 -20.58 -9.79 15.14
CA LYS A 295 -19.67 -10.63 14.35
C LYS A 295 -18.25 -10.10 14.37
N GLN A 296 -17.75 -9.81 15.57
CA GLN A 296 -16.44 -9.19 15.73
C GLN A 296 -15.31 -10.16 15.39
N ILE A 297 -14.25 -9.63 14.79
CA ILE A 297 -13.02 -10.39 14.54
C ILE A 297 -12.32 -10.65 15.88
N VAL A 298 -12.20 -11.93 16.23
CA VAL A 298 -11.55 -12.37 17.48
C VAL A 298 -10.11 -12.81 17.28
N GLY A 299 -9.71 -13.09 16.04
CA GLY A 299 -8.35 -13.51 15.72
C GLY A 299 -8.00 -13.33 14.25
N VAL A 300 -6.74 -13.00 13.98
CA VAL A 300 -6.17 -12.95 12.64
C VAL A 300 -4.76 -13.54 12.67
N LEU A 301 -4.47 -14.46 11.75
CA LEU A 301 -3.15 -15.01 11.51
C LEU A 301 -2.71 -14.68 10.09
N VAL A 302 -1.46 -14.24 9.93
CA VAL A 302 -0.84 -14.04 8.61
C VAL A 302 0.30 -15.04 8.47
N ALA A 303 0.15 -15.95 7.53
CA ALA A 303 1.16 -16.89 7.09
C ALA A 303 1.86 -16.36 5.83
N ASN A 304 3.18 -16.40 5.82
CA ASN A 304 4.01 -15.81 4.78
C ASN A 304 5.25 -16.67 4.54
N GLU A 305 5.45 -17.08 3.30
CA GLU A 305 6.65 -17.80 2.84
C GLU A 305 7.72 -16.84 2.32
N LEU A 306 7.33 -15.61 1.98
CA LEU A 306 8.24 -14.67 1.33
C LEU A 306 9.26 -14.15 2.33
N CYS A 307 10.53 -14.44 2.05
CA CYS A 307 11.62 -13.69 2.63
C CYS A 307 12.72 -13.32 1.61
N ARG A 308 12.91 -12.01 1.51
CA ARG A 308 13.89 -11.39 0.62
C ARG A 308 15.33 -11.76 0.97
N SER A 309 15.63 -11.93 2.26
CA SER A 309 16.99 -12.15 2.75
C SER A 309 17.54 -13.47 2.21
N SER A 310 16.84 -14.60 2.36
CA SER A 310 17.38 -15.85 1.79
C SER A 310 17.04 -16.09 0.32
N SER A 311 16.12 -15.34 -0.29
CA SER A 311 16.13 -15.22 -1.77
C SER A 311 17.46 -14.63 -2.25
N MET A 312 17.95 -13.56 -1.62
CA MET A 312 19.25 -12.97 -1.93
C MET A 312 20.42 -13.93 -1.63
N LEU A 313 20.42 -14.63 -0.48
CA LEU A 313 21.50 -15.56 -0.13
C LEU A 313 21.55 -16.78 -1.07
N ARG A 314 20.40 -17.30 -1.49
CA ARG A 314 20.33 -18.39 -2.49
C ARG A 314 20.82 -17.95 -3.85
N ASN A 315 20.52 -16.72 -4.27
CA ASN A 315 21.11 -16.15 -5.49
C ASN A 315 22.64 -16.00 -5.41
N LYS A 316 23.22 -16.02 -4.21
CA LYS A 316 24.67 -16.06 -3.97
C LYS A 316 25.21 -17.49 -3.80
N GLY A 317 24.41 -18.52 -4.07
CA GLY A 317 24.80 -19.93 -3.93
C GLY A 317 24.79 -20.47 -2.50
N GLN A 318 24.26 -19.72 -1.52
CA GLN A 318 24.20 -20.18 -0.14
C GLN A 318 22.93 -21.01 0.13
N SER A 319 23.10 -22.17 0.75
CA SER A 319 22.00 -22.96 1.29
C SER A 319 21.55 -22.34 2.62
N VAL A 320 20.29 -21.91 2.68
CA VAL A 320 19.70 -21.30 3.88
C VAL A 320 18.43 -22.03 4.22
N GLN A 321 18.29 -22.44 5.49
CA GLN A 321 17.10 -23.09 6.02
C GLN A 321 16.13 -22.06 6.62
N TRP A 322 14.84 -22.34 6.45
CA TRP A 322 13.71 -21.49 6.85
C TRP A 322 12.81 -22.21 7.87
N PRO A 323 11.98 -21.48 8.64
CA PRO A 323 12.23 -20.13 9.17
C PRO A 323 13.45 -20.14 10.12
N ASN A 324 13.90 -18.96 10.59
CA ASN A 324 14.98 -18.80 11.62
C ASN A 324 16.44 -18.60 11.16
N HIS A 325 16.69 -18.05 9.97
CA HIS A 325 18.04 -17.54 9.68
C HIS A 325 18.26 -16.16 10.34
N ARG A 326 19.50 -15.87 10.77
CA ARG A 326 19.86 -14.57 11.37
C ARG A 326 19.57 -13.42 10.40
N GLY A 327 19.03 -12.31 10.92
CA GLY A 327 18.69 -11.10 10.18
C GLY A 327 17.18 -10.83 10.10
N HIS A 328 16.75 -10.12 9.05
CA HIS A 328 15.34 -9.80 8.82
C HIS A 328 14.67 -10.91 7.99
N CYS A 329 14.19 -11.97 8.67
CA CYS A 329 13.31 -12.96 8.07
C CYS A 329 11.84 -12.51 8.21
N SER A 330 11.15 -12.31 7.09
CA SER A 330 9.71 -12.00 7.07
C SER A 330 8.85 -13.25 6.94
N ALA A 331 9.46 -14.39 6.62
CA ALA A 331 8.75 -15.65 6.46
C ALA A 331 8.54 -16.31 7.82
N ASN A 332 7.34 -16.82 8.06
CA ASN A 332 6.97 -17.64 9.21
C ASN A 332 6.47 -19.04 8.81
N VAL A 333 6.35 -19.30 7.51
CA VAL A 333 6.06 -20.60 6.91
C VAL A 333 7.21 -20.97 5.97
N SER A 334 7.53 -22.25 5.88
CA SER A 334 8.55 -22.73 4.95
C SER A 334 8.00 -22.80 3.53
N GLU A 335 8.77 -22.41 2.51
CA GLU A 335 8.40 -22.54 1.08
C GLU A 335 8.13 -23.99 0.64
N ARG A 336 8.53 -24.98 1.43
CA ARG A 336 8.25 -26.40 1.17
C ARG A 336 6.90 -26.85 1.73
N GLU A 337 6.37 -26.10 2.69
CA GLU A 337 5.07 -26.39 3.27
C GLU A 337 3.98 -25.86 2.35
N PRO A 338 2.80 -26.49 2.34
CA PRO A 338 1.67 -25.94 1.62
C PRO A 338 1.11 -24.67 2.27
N ILE A 339 1.17 -23.55 1.54
CA ILE A 339 0.47 -22.32 1.92
C ILE A 339 -1.04 -22.53 2.01
N GLY A 340 -1.58 -23.54 1.31
CA GLY A 340 -3.00 -23.90 1.30
C GLY A 340 -3.46 -24.72 2.50
N ASP A 341 -2.59 -24.99 3.48
CA ASP A 341 -2.93 -25.78 4.67
C ASP A 341 -3.75 -24.98 5.69
N GLU A 342 -5.03 -24.79 5.40
CA GLU A 342 -5.95 -24.07 6.27
C GLU A 342 -6.14 -24.73 7.64
N GLU A 343 -6.00 -26.05 7.74
CA GLU A 343 -6.05 -26.79 9.01
C GLU A 343 -4.95 -26.29 9.95
N LYS A 344 -3.72 -26.21 9.45
CA LYS A 344 -2.57 -25.70 10.21
C LYS A 344 -2.80 -24.28 10.70
N TYR A 345 -3.24 -23.37 9.82
CA TYR A 345 -3.38 -21.95 10.19
C TYR A 345 -4.52 -21.71 11.16
N ASN A 346 -5.68 -22.35 10.94
CA ASN A 346 -6.79 -22.23 11.87
C ASN A 346 -6.48 -22.89 13.22
N LYS A 347 -5.68 -23.97 13.26
CA LYS A 347 -5.23 -24.57 14.53
C LYS A 347 -4.34 -23.62 15.33
N VAL A 348 -3.32 -23.04 14.69
CA VAL A 348 -2.43 -22.04 15.33
C VAL A 348 -3.23 -20.84 15.83
N LEU A 349 -4.19 -20.37 15.03
CA LEU A 349 -5.06 -19.26 15.42
C LEU A 349 -5.99 -19.64 16.57
N GLY A 350 -6.54 -20.85 16.54
CA GLY A 350 -7.36 -21.43 17.60
C GLY A 350 -6.62 -21.51 18.93
N ASP A 351 -5.39 -22.04 18.91
CA ASP A 351 -4.51 -22.11 20.09
C ASP A 351 -4.19 -20.71 20.65
N LEU A 352 -4.00 -19.72 19.77
CA LEU A 352 -3.73 -18.34 20.16
C LEU A 352 -4.93 -17.71 20.89
N ILE A 353 -6.15 -17.89 20.36
CA ILE A 353 -7.36 -17.32 20.98
C ILE A 353 -7.86 -18.13 22.19
N SER A 354 -7.49 -19.41 22.26
CA SER A 354 -7.85 -20.33 23.36
C SER A 354 -7.32 -19.89 24.73
N GLN A 355 -6.36 -18.94 24.75
CA GLN A 355 -5.85 -18.31 25.96
C GLN A 355 -6.91 -17.43 26.65
N ASP A 356 -7.87 -16.89 25.89
CA ASP A 356 -8.86 -15.93 26.38
C ASP A 356 -10.31 -16.45 26.31
N ILE A 357 -10.64 -17.26 25.31
CA ILE A 357 -11.99 -17.80 25.06
C ILE A 357 -11.90 -19.27 24.65
N LYS A 358 -12.95 -20.07 24.87
CA LYS A 358 -13.03 -21.46 24.42
C LYS A 358 -13.87 -21.55 23.15
N ILE A 359 -13.35 -22.19 22.12
CA ILE A 359 -14.10 -22.40 20.87
C ILE A 359 -15.06 -23.58 21.07
N SER A 360 -16.37 -23.36 20.91
CA SER A 360 -17.36 -24.46 20.86
C SER A 360 -17.47 -25.04 19.45
N ASN A 361 -17.91 -24.19 18.52
CA ASN A 361 -18.17 -24.59 17.14
C ASN A 361 -17.34 -23.71 16.21
N PHE A 362 -16.83 -24.32 15.14
CA PHE A 362 -16.11 -23.65 14.07
C PHE A 362 -16.90 -23.83 12.77
N THR A 363 -17.35 -22.73 12.18
CA THR A 363 -18.05 -22.71 10.90
C THR A 363 -17.07 -22.32 9.79
N CYS A 364 -16.97 -23.14 8.74
CA CYS A 364 -16.22 -22.88 7.52
C CYS A 364 -17.01 -23.40 6.31
N ASP A 365 -16.57 -23.07 5.10
CA ASP A 365 -17.14 -23.52 3.82
C ASP A 365 -17.07 -25.05 3.62
N GLY A 366 -16.13 -25.73 4.27
CA GLY A 366 -16.00 -27.19 4.25
C GLY A 366 -15.22 -27.74 3.06
N ASP A 367 -14.74 -26.87 2.17
CA ASP A 367 -13.93 -27.24 1.00
C ASP A 367 -12.47 -27.60 1.39
N SER A 368 -12.07 -27.26 2.62
CA SER A 368 -10.75 -27.49 3.18
C SER A 368 -10.80 -28.33 4.46
N ARG A 369 -9.62 -28.73 4.98
CA ARG A 369 -9.50 -29.42 6.29
C ARG A 369 -9.60 -28.47 7.49
N ALA A 370 -9.99 -27.20 7.29
CA ALA A 370 -10.10 -26.20 8.35
C ALA A 370 -11.01 -26.62 9.52
N PHE A 371 -12.05 -27.42 9.26
CA PHE A 371 -12.99 -27.90 10.28
C PHE A 371 -12.37 -28.75 11.39
N LYS A 372 -11.17 -29.33 11.19
CA LYS A 372 -10.52 -30.19 12.19
C LYS A 372 -10.03 -29.46 13.44
N VAL A 373 -10.06 -28.13 13.44
CA VAL A 373 -9.69 -27.29 14.60
C VAL A 373 -10.61 -27.52 15.81
N CYS A 374 -11.84 -28.01 15.61
CA CYS A 374 -12.79 -28.32 16.69
C CYS A 374 -12.54 -29.63 17.45
N VAL A 375 -11.61 -30.50 17.02
CA VAL A 375 -11.55 -31.89 17.55
C VAL A 375 -10.84 -31.99 18.91
N THR A 376 -10.17 -30.95 19.40
CA THR A 376 -9.48 -31.00 20.70
C THR A 376 -10.37 -30.70 21.92
N HIS A 377 -11.54 -30.09 21.74
CA HIS A 377 -12.53 -29.89 22.81
C HIS A 377 -13.93 -30.27 22.31
N THR A 378 -14.52 -31.26 22.96
CA THR A 378 -15.78 -31.96 22.63
C THR A 378 -16.95 -31.02 22.24
N VAL A 379 -17.24 -30.84 20.94
CA VAL A 379 -18.59 -30.44 20.45
C VAL A 379 -18.86 -30.90 19.00
N THR A 380 -20.14 -31.20 18.77
CA THR A 380 -20.87 -31.69 17.59
C THR A 380 -20.76 -30.79 16.34
N MET A 381 -20.46 -31.39 15.18
CA MET A 381 -20.50 -30.72 13.88
C MET A 381 -21.93 -30.45 13.39
N LEU A 382 -22.17 -29.25 12.87
CA LEU A 382 -23.32 -28.92 12.00
C LEU A 382 -22.77 -28.52 10.63
N VAL A 383 -22.72 -29.50 9.71
CA VAL A 383 -22.47 -29.24 8.29
C VAL A 383 -23.78 -28.74 7.69
N THR A 384 -23.82 -27.48 7.25
CA THR A 384 -24.93 -26.99 6.44
C THR A 384 -24.62 -27.29 4.98
N LEU A 385 -25.05 -28.48 4.54
CA LEU A 385 -25.14 -28.79 3.11
C LEU A 385 -26.29 -27.93 2.55
N GLY A 386 -25.95 -26.92 1.75
CA GLY A 386 -26.93 -26.18 0.96
C GLY A 386 -27.57 -27.11 -0.08
N ILE A 387 -28.90 -27.25 0.00
CA ILE A 387 -29.76 -27.68 -1.11
C ILE A 387 -30.06 -26.44 -1.96
#